data_AF-A0AAW1K2G7-F1
#
_entry.id   AF-A0AAW1K2G7-F1
#
_cell.length_a   1.000
_cell.length_b   1.000
_cell.length_c   1.000
_cell.angle_alpha   90.00
_cell.angle_beta   90.00
_cell.angle_gamma   90.00
#
_symmetry.space_group_name_H-M   'P 1'
#
loop_
_entity.id
_entity.type
_entity.pdbx_description
1 polymer ?
#
loop_
_entity_poly.entity_id
_entity_poly.type
_entity_poly.pdbx_seq_one_letter_code
_entity_poly.pdbx_strand_id
1 'polypeptide(L)'
;MYGAMNSVKTNVIIIVLAGFLFNFIQSQLDGYVPGQDYPIYNEVPQGLSFRCDQRPPGYYSDPEAQCQVWHWCLPSGQKFSFLCPNGTIFNQFARVCDWWFNVDCAGTPNLYNINEDLYKVPINSQRQRQ
;
A
#
# COMPACT_ATOMS: atom_id res chain seq x y z
N MET A 1 -28.15 -40.02 33.97
CA MET A 1 -26.79 -40.08 33.39
C MET A 1 -26.75 -39.74 31.88
N TYR A 2 -27.80 -40.06 31.09
CA TYR A 2 -27.86 -39.73 29.66
C TYR A 2 -27.93 -38.22 29.32
N GLY A 3 -28.58 -37.39 30.13
CA GLY A 3 -28.72 -35.94 29.86
C GLY A 3 -27.42 -35.13 29.95
N ALA A 4 -26.49 -35.52 30.83
CA ALA A 4 -25.18 -34.87 30.98
C ALA A 4 -24.22 -35.19 29.82
N MET A 5 -24.24 -36.43 29.32
CA MET A 5 -23.44 -36.85 28.16
C MET A 5 -23.88 -36.16 26.87
N ASN A 6 -25.18 -35.87 26.70
CA ASN A 6 -25.69 -35.12 25.56
C ASN A 6 -25.29 -33.64 25.61
N SER A 7 -25.33 -33.01 26.79
CA SER A 7 -24.88 -31.63 26.98
C SER A 7 -23.39 -31.44 26.65
N VAL A 8 -22.53 -32.37 27.07
CA VAL A 8 -21.09 -32.35 26.74
C VAL A 8 -20.86 -32.51 25.23
N LYS A 9 -21.57 -33.43 24.57
CA LYS A 9 -21.47 -33.62 23.11
C LYS A 9 -21.93 -32.39 22.33
N THR A 10 -23.03 -31.75 22.75
CA THR A 10 -23.53 -30.52 22.14
C THR A 10 -22.53 -29.37 22.30
N ASN A 11 -21.93 -29.21 23.48
CA ASN A 11 -20.92 -28.18 23.73
C ASN A 11 -19.64 -28.39 22.90
N VAL A 12 -19.18 -29.63 22.74
CA VAL A 12 -18.03 -29.96 21.89
C VAL A 12 -18.32 -29.61 20.42
N ILE A 13 -19.52 -29.94 19.93
CA ILE A 13 -19.93 -29.59 18.56
C ILE A 13 -19.98 -28.07 18.38
N ILE A 14 -20.51 -27.33 19.35
CA ILE A 14 -20.55 -25.86 19.31
C ILE A 14 -19.13 -25.27 19.29
N ILE A 15 -18.20 -25.78 20.10
CA ILE A 15 -16.80 -25.31 20.13
C ILE A 15 -16.08 -25.62 18.81
N VAL A 16 -16.27 -26.81 18.24
CA VAL A 16 -15.66 -27.19 16.96
C VAL A 16 -16.23 -26.35 15.82
N LEU A 17 -17.55 -26.15 15.76
CA LEU A 17 -18.19 -25.29 14.76
C LEU A 17 -17.78 -23.83 14.94
N ALA A 18 -17.72 -23.32 16.16
CA ALA A 18 -17.25 -21.97 16.45
C ALA A 18 -15.78 -21.79 16.09
N GLY A 19 -14.92 -22.78 16.35
CA GLY A 19 -13.51 -22.77 15.93
C GLY A 19 -13.36 -22.79 14.41
N PHE A 20 -14.15 -23.60 13.71
CA PHE A 20 -14.18 -23.60 12.24
C PHE A 20 -14.67 -22.27 11.66
N LEU A 21 -15.73 -21.69 12.23
CA LEU A 21 -16.26 -20.39 11.82
C LEU A 21 -15.29 -19.25 12.13
N PHE A 22 -14.59 -19.30 13.28
CA PHE A 22 -13.59 -18.29 13.65
C PHE A 22 -12.40 -18.29 12.69
N ASN A 23 -11.90 -19.47 12.30
CA ASN A 23 -10.87 -19.60 11.26
C ASN A 23 -11.36 -19.06 9.91
N PHE A 24 -12.64 -19.29 9.56
CA PHE A 24 -13.22 -18.82 8.29
C PHE A 24 -13.45 -17.30 8.26
N ILE A 25 -13.62 -16.65 9.41
CA ILE A 25 -13.82 -15.19 9.49
C ILE A 25 -12.48 -14.43 9.40
N GLN A 26 -11.34 -15.05 9.73
CA GLN A 26 -10.01 -14.42 9.62
C GLN A 26 -9.43 -14.39 8.19
N SER A 27 -10.02 -15.11 7.22
CA SER A 27 -9.56 -15.07 5.82
C SER A 27 -10.09 -13.83 5.10
N GLN A 28 -9.43 -12.69 5.25
CA GLN A 28 -9.70 -11.51 4.42
C GLN A 28 -8.75 -11.38 3.20
N LEU A 29 -7.74 -12.25 3.08
CA LEU A 29 -6.95 -12.56 1.88
C LEU A 29 -6.03 -13.73 2.25
N ASP A 30 -5.72 -14.64 1.32
CA ASP A 30 -5.07 -15.94 1.54
C ASP A 30 -3.84 -15.90 2.48
N GLY A 31 -4.06 -16.05 3.78
CA GLY A 31 -3.00 -16.24 4.78
C GLY A 31 -2.16 -15.00 5.13
N TYR A 32 -2.50 -13.79 4.66
CA TYR A 32 -1.73 -12.58 4.95
C TYR A 32 -2.26 -11.82 6.17
N VAL A 33 -1.35 -11.27 6.98
CA VAL A 33 -1.60 -10.58 8.24
C VAL A 33 -1.34 -9.07 8.09
N PRO A 34 -2.37 -8.21 8.24
CA PRO A 34 -2.19 -6.76 8.20
C PRO A 34 -1.23 -6.27 9.30
N GLY A 35 -0.34 -5.34 8.95
CA GLY A 35 0.70 -4.80 9.85
C GLY A 35 1.94 -5.68 9.99
N GLN A 36 1.90 -6.91 9.50
CA GLN A 36 3.05 -7.81 9.40
C GLN A 36 3.53 -7.94 7.96
N ASP A 37 2.64 -8.36 7.06
CA ASP A 37 2.99 -8.59 5.64
C ASP A 37 2.89 -7.29 4.82
N TYR A 38 1.97 -6.41 5.20
CA TYR A 38 1.78 -5.11 4.55
C TYR A 38 1.38 -4.03 5.55
N PRO A 39 1.73 -2.76 5.28
CA PRO A 39 1.42 -1.65 6.17
C PRO A 39 -0.08 -1.33 6.18
N ILE A 40 -0.55 -0.81 7.32
CA ILE A 40 -1.95 -0.42 7.57
C ILE A 40 -2.02 0.96 8.22
N TYR A 41 -1.21 1.90 7.73
CA TYR A 41 -1.33 3.29 8.16
C TYR A 41 -2.74 3.78 7.86
N ASN A 42 -3.30 4.60 8.76
CA ASN A 42 -4.62 5.23 8.57
C ASN A 42 -4.49 6.68 8.09
N GLU A 43 -3.28 7.23 8.16
CA GLU A 43 -2.91 8.58 7.74
C GLU A 43 -1.42 8.59 7.35
N VAL A 44 -0.99 9.64 6.66
CA VAL A 44 0.43 9.81 6.33
C VAL A 44 1.21 10.08 7.63
N PRO A 45 2.21 9.25 8.00
CA PRO A 45 2.99 9.46 9.21
C PRO A 45 3.69 10.82 9.22
N GLN A 46 3.76 11.43 10.41
CA GLN A 46 4.53 12.65 10.61
C GLN A 46 6.03 12.33 10.69
N GLY A 47 6.87 13.29 10.28
CA GLY A 47 8.31 13.19 10.44
C GLY A 47 9.06 12.43 9.34
N LEU A 48 8.38 12.01 8.26
CA LEU A 48 9.03 11.36 7.11
C LEU A 48 10.15 12.23 6.53
N SER A 49 11.30 11.59 6.28
CA SER A 49 12.51 12.23 5.79
C SER A 49 12.46 12.56 4.29
N PHE A 50 11.51 12.02 3.54
CA PHE A 50 11.40 12.25 2.10
C PHE A 50 11.24 13.75 1.75
N ARG A 51 12.03 14.20 0.77
CA ARG A 51 12.01 15.57 0.26
C ARG A 51 12.02 15.58 -1.27
N CYS A 52 11.38 16.60 -1.86
CA CYS A 52 11.33 16.80 -3.31
C CYS A 52 12.56 17.52 -3.88
N ASP A 53 13.48 17.98 -3.04
CA ASP A 53 14.68 18.67 -3.49
C ASP A 53 15.64 17.70 -4.21
N GLN A 54 16.41 18.26 -5.15
CA GLN A 54 17.41 17.54 -5.95
C GLN A 54 16.85 16.36 -6.77
N ARG A 55 15.55 16.37 -7.06
CA ARG A 55 14.85 15.34 -7.83
C ARG A 55 13.95 15.97 -8.89
N PRO A 56 13.71 15.31 -10.03
CA PRO A 56 12.77 15.82 -11.02
C PRO A 56 11.33 15.89 -10.46
N PRO A 57 10.46 16.76 -10.97
CA PRO A 57 9.04 16.73 -10.63
C PRO A 57 8.43 15.37 -10.99
N GLY A 58 7.52 14.85 -10.17
CA GLY A 58 6.93 13.54 -10.41
C GLY A 58 6.41 12.83 -9.17
N TYR A 59 6.29 11.51 -9.27
CA TYR A 59 5.71 10.65 -8.25
C TYR A 59 6.77 9.78 -7.59
N TYR A 60 6.73 9.64 -6.28
CA TYR A 60 7.77 8.97 -5.50
C TYR A 60 7.16 8.06 -4.45
N SER A 61 7.39 6.75 -4.56
CA SER A 61 7.14 5.80 -3.49
C SER A 61 8.02 6.12 -2.27
N ASP A 62 7.52 5.96 -1.05
CA ASP A 62 8.31 6.21 0.17
C ASP A 62 8.64 4.93 0.94
N PRO A 63 9.86 4.38 0.83
CA PRO A 63 10.28 3.21 1.59
C PRO A 63 10.25 3.39 3.11
N GLU A 64 10.40 4.61 3.62
CA GLU A 64 10.35 4.88 5.06
C GLU A 64 8.95 4.57 5.63
N ALA A 65 7.92 4.82 4.82
CA ALA A 65 6.52 4.48 5.11
C ALA A 65 6.09 3.17 4.44
N GLN A 66 7.03 2.22 4.29
CA GLN A 66 6.79 0.89 3.71
C GLN A 66 6.06 0.94 2.34
N CYS A 67 6.31 1.99 1.57
CA CYS A 67 5.69 2.30 0.28
C CYS A 67 4.15 2.45 0.30
N GLN A 68 3.48 2.41 1.46
CA GLN A 68 2.05 2.76 1.52
C GLN A 68 1.83 4.24 1.27
N VAL A 69 2.80 5.07 1.68
CA VAL A 69 2.83 6.49 1.35
C VAL A 69 3.59 6.70 0.05
N TRP A 70 3.09 7.63 -0.74
CA TRP A 70 3.80 8.17 -1.89
C TRP A 70 3.67 9.70 -1.93
N HIS A 71 4.60 10.33 -2.63
CA HIS A 71 4.71 11.78 -2.73
C HIS A 71 4.57 12.25 -4.17
N TRP A 72 3.90 13.38 -4.32
CA TRP A 72 3.84 14.14 -5.56
C TRP A 72 4.66 15.41 -5.43
N CYS A 73 5.71 15.51 -6.23
CA CYS A 73 6.58 16.68 -6.31
C CYS A 73 6.21 17.52 -7.54
N LEU A 74 5.78 18.76 -7.31
CA LEU A 74 5.50 19.72 -8.39
C LEU A 74 6.78 20.39 -8.90
N PRO A 75 6.78 20.94 -10.13
CA PRO A 75 7.87 21.78 -10.65
C PRO A 75 8.22 22.99 -9.78
N SER A 76 7.28 23.48 -8.97
CA SER A 76 7.51 24.55 -7.99
C SER A 76 8.29 24.10 -6.75
N GLY A 77 8.59 22.81 -6.60
CA GLY A 77 9.19 22.22 -5.41
C GLY A 77 8.19 21.86 -4.30
N GLN A 78 6.90 22.15 -4.50
CA GLN A 78 5.85 21.77 -3.53
C GLN A 78 5.67 20.25 -3.48
N LYS A 79 5.54 19.71 -2.26
CA LYS A 79 5.29 18.30 -1.98
C LYS A 79 3.84 18.09 -1.53
N PHE A 80 3.18 17.07 -2.08
CA PHE A 80 1.98 16.48 -1.52
C PHE A 80 2.26 15.02 -1.17
N SER A 81 1.59 14.50 -0.15
CA SER A 81 1.74 13.11 0.29
C SER A 81 0.38 12.45 0.33
N PHE A 82 0.33 11.20 -0.11
CA PHE A 82 -0.90 10.42 -0.23
C PHE A 82 -0.67 9.03 0.31
N LEU A 83 -1.77 8.38 0.70
CA LEU A 83 -1.77 7.04 1.26
C LEU A 83 -2.50 6.10 0.31
N CYS A 84 -1.88 4.96 0.01
CA CYS A 84 -2.52 3.85 -0.69
C CYS A 84 -3.49 3.10 0.25
N PRO A 85 -4.61 2.56 -0.26
CA PRO A 85 -5.51 1.72 0.53
C PRO A 85 -4.81 0.53 1.20
N ASN A 86 -5.36 0.06 2.33
CA ASN A 86 -4.84 -1.11 3.05
C ASN A 86 -4.76 -2.33 2.11
N GLY A 87 -3.61 -3.03 2.14
CA GLY A 87 -3.32 -4.15 1.24
C GLY A 87 -2.62 -3.76 -0.06
N THR A 88 -2.44 -2.46 -0.33
CA THR A 88 -1.71 -1.96 -1.50
C THR A 88 -0.57 -1.03 -1.11
N ILE A 89 0.48 -0.98 -1.94
CA ILE A 89 1.59 -0.03 -1.82
C ILE A 89 1.91 0.57 -3.19
N PHE A 90 2.57 1.73 -3.20
CA PHE A 90 2.80 2.48 -4.42
C PHE A 90 3.87 1.81 -5.29
N ASN A 91 3.44 1.29 -6.43
CA ASN A 91 4.29 0.76 -7.48
C ASN A 91 4.91 1.93 -8.24
N GLN A 92 6.20 2.21 -7.97
CA GLN A 92 6.90 3.32 -8.62
C GLN A 92 6.86 3.20 -10.14
N PHE A 93 7.17 2.04 -10.71
CA PHE A 93 7.20 1.81 -12.16
C PHE A 93 5.86 2.14 -12.84
N ALA A 94 4.76 1.64 -12.28
CA ALA A 94 3.43 1.83 -12.84
C ALA A 94 2.74 3.14 -12.41
N ARG A 95 3.28 3.82 -11.39
CA ARG A 95 2.71 5.03 -10.75
C ARG A 95 1.30 4.85 -10.22
N VAL A 96 1.00 3.67 -9.69
CA VAL A 96 -0.29 3.32 -9.12
C VAL A 96 -0.11 2.59 -7.80
N CYS A 97 -1.14 2.59 -6.94
CA CYS A 97 -1.19 1.66 -5.82
C CYS A 97 -1.50 0.27 -6.39
N ASP A 98 -0.61 -0.68 -6.13
CA ASP A 98 -0.73 -2.08 -6.55
C ASP A 98 -0.68 -2.97 -5.30
N TRP A 99 -1.06 -4.23 -5.44
CA TRP A 99 -0.97 -5.19 -4.35
C TRP A 99 0.46 -5.26 -3.82
N TRP A 100 0.60 -5.29 -2.49
CA TRP A 100 1.91 -5.19 -1.83
C TRP A 100 2.91 -6.25 -2.32
N PHE A 101 2.45 -7.45 -2.64
CA PHE A 101 3.28 -8.56 -3.13
C PHE A 101 3.75 -8.38 -4.59
N ASN A 102 3.18 -7.44 -5.34
CA ASN A 102 3.62 -7.11 -6.71
C ASN A 102 4.74 -6.06 -6.73
N VAL A 103 5.08 -5.46 -5.59
CA VAL A 103 5.94 -4.28 -5.52
C VAL A 103 7.18 -4.57 -4.67
N ASP A 104 8.35 -4.43 -5.28
CA ASP A 104 9.62 -4.37 -4.55
C ASP A 104 9.79 -2.95 -3.96
N CYS A 105 9.31 -2.78 -2.74
CA CYS A 105 9.37 -1.50 -2.03
C CYS A 105 10.83 -1.04 -1.78
N ALA A 106 11.74 -1.96 -1.47
CA ALA A 106 13.14 -1.62 -1.20
C ALA A 106 13.87 -1.18 -2.48
N GLY A 107 13.54 -1.78 -3.63
CA GLY A 107 14.08 -1.44 -4.94
C GLY A 107 13.48 -0.18 -5.58
N THR A 108 12.37 0.33 -5.05
CA THR A 108 11.65 1.50 -5.58
C THR A 108 12.51 2.74 -5.87
N PRO A 109 13.57 3.08 -5.10
CA PRO A 109 14.36 4.28 -5.39
C PRO A 109 15.14 4.19 -6.70
N ASN A 110 15.45 2.97 -7.17
CA ASN A 110 16.11 2.74 -8.45
C ASN A 110 15.22 3.07 -9.66
N LEU A 111 13.92 3.22 -9.42
CA LEU A 111 12.91 3.51 -10.44
C LEU A 111 12.49 4.99 -10.45
N TYR A 112 13.09 5.87 -9.64
CA TYR A 112 12.70 7.29 -9.59
C TYR A 112 12.96 8.05 -10.90
N ASN A 113 13.93 7.59 -11.71
CA ASN A 113 14.26 8.17 -13.00
C ASN A 113 13.11 8.10 -14.02
N ILE A 114 12.13 7.20 -13.84
CA ILE A 114 10.99 7.14 -14.74
C ILE A 114 10.28 8.49 -14.83
N ASN A 115 10.29 9.30 -13.75
CA ASN A 115 9.65 10.61 -13.67
C ASN A 115 10.17 11.62 -14.70
N GLU A 116 11.29 11.35 -15.36
CA GLU A 116 11.82 12.19 -16.42
C GLU A 116 10.91 12.31 -17.64
N ASP A 117 9.95 11.40 -17.86
CA ASP A 117 8.94 11.51 -18.92
C ASP A 117 7.82 12.53 -18.59
N LEU A 118 7.64 12.87 -17.30
CA LEU A 118 6.59 13.76 -16.83
C LEU A 118 6.94 15.22 -17.12
N TYR A 119 5.90 16.05 -17.23
CA TYR A 119 6.02 17.51 -17.42
C TYR A 119 6.80 17.95 -18.66
N LYS A 120 7.10 17.04 -19.59
CA LYS A 120 7.63 17.37 -20.92
C LYS A 120 6.53 17.97 -21.79
N VAL A 121 6.72 19.23 -22.21
CA VAL A 121 5.87 19.85 -23.24
C VAL A 121 6.31 19.32 -24.61
N PRO A 122 5.42 18.75 -25.43
CA PRO A 122 5.80 18.34 -26.78
C PRO A 122 6.29 19.54 -27.61
N ILE A 123 7.35 19.33 -28.40
CA ILE A 123 7.97 20.38 -29.23
C ILE A 123 6.93 21.06 -30.16
N ASN A 124 5.95 20.31 -30.63
CA ASN A 124 4.90 20.81 -31.52
C ASN A 124 3.92 21.77 -30.79
N SER A 125 3.77 21.63 -29.47
CA SER A 125 2.91 22.46 -28.63
C SER A 125 3.53 23.81 -28.29
N GLN A 126 4.84 23.99 -28.50
CA GLN A 126 5.54 25.26 -28.30
C GLN A 126 5.53 26.12 -29.56
N ARG A 127 5.64 25.49 -30.74
CA ARG A 127 5.49 26.17 -32.04
C ARG A 127 4.11 26.75 -32.31
N GLN A 128 3.07 26.25 -31.64
CA GLN A 128 1.69 26.76 -31.76
C GLN A 128 1.38 27.93 -30.82
N ARG A 129 2.32 28.32 -29.95
CA ARG A 129 2.19 29.47 -29.02
C ARG A 129 3.07 30.67 -29.40
N GLN A 130 3.77 30.57 -30.53
CA GLN A 130 4.47 31.66 -31.20
C GLN A 130 3.69 32.00 -32.47
#